data_AF-A0A979G9J9-F1
#
_entry.id   AF-A0A979G9J9-F1
#
_cell.length_a   1.000
_cell.length_b   1.000
_cell.length_c   1.000
_cell.angle_alpha   90.00
_cell.angle_beta   90.00
_cell.angle_gamma   90.00
#
_symmetry.space_group_name_H-M   'P 1'
#
loop_
_entity.id
_entity.type
_entity.pdbx_description
1 polymer ?
#
loop_
_entity_poly.entity_id
_entity_poly.type
_entity_poly.pdbx_seq_one_letter_code
_entity_poly.pdbx_strand_id
1 'polypeptide(L)'
;MKAKVLFVLCLLTGLMFLNAGLDKFFHYMPVPKDMPEKMVKAGMAFMEIGWLMPLVGAVEAIGGILLIFKRTRALGAIVILPILVGILLTNITMAPSGLPIVLIIIAVITWVIIENWHKYLPMVKK
;
A
#
# COMPACT_ATOMS: atom_id res chain seq x y z
N MET A 1 8.58 -11.72 -21.43
CA MET A 1 8.20 -12.37 -20.14
C MET A 1 8.12 -11.39 -18.98
N LYS A 2 9.15 -10.54 -18.77
CA LYS A 2 9.19 -9.51 -17.70
C LYS A 2 7.91 -8.68 -17.56
N ALA A 3 7.37 -8.15 -18.66
CA ALA A 3 6.14 -7.36 -18.63
C ALA A 3 4.88 -8.11 -18.18
N LYS A 4 4.81 -9.43 -18.41
CA LYS A 4 3.70 -10.29 -17.94
C LYS A 4 3.83 -10.55 -16.44
N VAL A 5 5.04 -10.87 -15.98
CA VAL A 5 5.34 -11.06 -14.54
C VAL A 5 5.04 -9.79 -13.75
N LEU A 6 5.56 -8.65 -14.19
CA LEU A 6 5.29 -7.37 -13.53
C LEU A 6 3.80 -7.04 -13.51
N PHE A 7 3.07 -7.35 -14.58
CA PHE A 7 1.61 -7.17 -14.59
C PHE A 7 0.90 -8.02 -13.54
N VAL A 8 1.25 -9.30 -13.41
CA VAL A 8 0.67 -10.19 -12.40
C VAL A 8 0.99 -9.70 -11.00
N LEU A 9 2.24 -9.30 -10.73
CA LEU A 9 2.62 -8.75 -9.43
C LEU A 9 1.85 -7.46 -9.10
N CYS A 10 1.74 -6.53 -10.07
CA CYS A 10 0.94 -5.31 -9.88
C CYS A 10 -0.55 -5.59 -9.69
N LEU A 11 -1.08 -6.61 -10.36
CA LEU A 11 -2.47 -7.03 -10.20
C LEU A 11 -2.70 -7.54 -8.78
N LEU A 12 -1.87 -8.45 -8.29
CA LEU A 12 -1.97 -8.99 -6.94
C LEU A 12 -1.81 -7.89 -5.88
N THR A 13 -0.74 -7.09 -5.97
CA THR A 13 -0.49 -5.99 -5.04
C THR A 13 -1.60 -4.94 -5.10
N GLY A 14 -2.09 -4.59 -6.29
CA GLY A 14 -3.17 -3.63 -6.47
C GLY A 14 -4.49 -4.12 -5.89
N LEU A 15 -4.83 -5.40 -6.07
CA LEU A 15 -6.00 -6.01 -5.45
C LEU A 15 -5.89 -6.08 -3.93
N MET A 16 -4.69 -6.35 -3.39
CA MET A 16 -4.46 -6.33 -1.94
C MET A 16 -4.71 -4.94 -1.34
N PHE A 17 -4.18 -3.88 -1.97
CA PHE A 17 -4.41 -2.50 -1.53
C PHE A 17 -5.86 -2.07 -1.72
N LEU A 18 -6.50 -2.48 -2.82
CA LEU A 18 -7.92 -2.21 -3.03
C LEU A 18 -8.78 -2.85 -1.94
N ASN A 19 -8.52 -4.11 -1.62
CA ASN A 19 -9.20 -4.81 -0.54
C ASN A 19 -8.94 -4.14 0.81
N ALA A 20 -7.68 -3.83 1.14
CA ALA A 20 -7.32 -3.16 2.39
C ALA A 20 -7.95 -1.76 2.53
N GLY A 21 -8.09 -1.04 1.41
CA GLY A 21 -8.71 0.27 1.38
C GLY A 21 -10.23 0.20 1.56
N LEU A 22 -10.90 -0.71 0.83
CA LEU A 22 -12.34 -0.93 0.96
C LEU A 22 -12.72 -1.43 2.36
N ASP A 23 -11.90 -2.30 2.95
CA ASP A 23 -12.12 -2.80 4.31
C ASP A 23 -12.11 -1.68 5.36
N LYS A 24 -11.33 -0.61 5.17
CA LYS A 24 -11.35 0.55 6.07
C LYS A 24 -12.66 1.35 6.04
N PHE A 25 -13.49 1.19 4.99
CA PHE A 25 -14.81 1.81 4.88
C PHE A 25 -15.95 0.87 5.28
N PHE A 26 -15.84 -0.40 4.88
CA PHE A 26 -16.92 -1.39 5.01
C PHE A 26 -16.73 -2.36 6.18
N HIS A 27 -15.53 -2.41 6.77
CA HIS A 27 -15.18 -3.21 7.95
C HIS A 27 -15.62 -4.68 7.85
N TYR A 28 -15.37 -5.31 6.69
CA TYR A 28 -15.79 -6.69 6.45
C TYR A 28 -14.75 -7.73 6.87
N MET A 29 -13.49 -7.33 7.07
CA MET A 29 -12.46 -8.20 7.60
C MET A 29 -12.49 -8.19 9.13
N PRO A 30 -12.58 -9.37 9.78
CA PRO A 30 -12.55 -9.43 11.22
C PRO A 30 -11.17 -9.02 11.74
N VAL A 31 -11.15 -8.19 12.77
CA VAL A 31 -9.92 -7.82 13.47
C VAL A 31 -9.39 -9.07 14.19
N PRO A 32 -8.11 -9.45 13.99
CA PRO A 32 -7.50 -10.57 14.71
C PRO A 32 -7.58 -10.37 16.22
N LYS A 33 -8.03 -11.39 16.96
CA LYS A 33 -8.16 -11.33 18.43
C LYS A 33 -6.80 -11.24 19.14
N ASP A 34 -5.76 -11.75 18.50
CA ASP A 34 -4.41 -11.85 19.05
C ASP A 34 -3.48 -10.74 18.53
N MET A 35 -3.98 -9.50 18.48
CA MET A 35 -3.14 -8.36 18.07
C MET A 35 -2.21 -7.88 19.20
N PRO A 36 -0.96 -7.51 18.89
CA PRO A 36 -0.07 -6.89 19.87
C PRO A 36 -0.70 -5.65 20.50
N GLU A 37 -0.56 -5.48 21.82
CA GLU A 37 -1.20 -4.37 22.57
C GLU A 37 -0.87 -2.99 21.98
N LYS A 38 0.38 -2.80 21.54
CA LYS A 38 0.81 -1.57 20.87
C LYS A 38 -0.04 -1.28 19.62
N MET A 39 -0.32 -2.30 18.81
CA MET A 39 -1.09 -2.17 17.56
C MET A 39 -2.54 -1.80 17.84
N VAL A 40 -3.13 -2.34 18.91
CA VAL A 40 -4.46 -1.96 19.39
C VAL A 40 -4.49 -0.48 19.80
N LYS A 41 -3.51 -0.02 20.58
CA LYS A 41 -3.41 1.40 21.00
C LYS A 41 -3.26 2.35 19.80
N ALA A 42 -2.40 2.02 18.83
CA ALA A 42 -2.28 2.84 17.62
C ALA A 42 -3.56 2.83 16.78
N GLY A 43 -4.23 1.68 16.65
CA GLY A 43 -5.53 1.58 15.98
C GLY A 43 -6.59 2.48 16.61
N MET A 44 -6.66 2.55 17.94
CA MET A 44 -7.56 3.46 18.65
C MET A 44 -7.20 4.93 18.37
N ALA A 45 -5.91 5.29 18.41
CA ALA A 45 -5.47 6.65 18.08
C ALA A 45 -5.82 7.05 16.62
N PHE A 46 -5.70 6.12 15.67
CA PHE A 46 -6.13 6.35 14.29
C PHE A 46 -7.63 6.60 14.18
N MET A 47 -8.45 5.95 15.01
CA MET A 47 -9.89 6.17 15.06
C MET A 47 -10.26 7.52 15.70
N GLU A 48 -9.54 7.94 16.74
CA GLU A 48 -9.76 9.25 17.40
C GLU A 48 -9.58 10.44 16.45
N ILE A 49 -8.65 10.34 15.49
CA ILE A 49 -8.38 11.42 14.51
C ILE A 49 -9.56 11.61 13.53
N GLY A 50 -10.42 10.60 13.35
CA GLY A 50 -11.66 10.67 12.56
C GLY A 50 -11.49 10.72 11.04
N TRP A 51 -10.57 11.52 10.51
CA TRP A 51 -10.34 11.67 9.06
C TRP A 51 -9.24 10.78 8.50
N LEU A 52 -8.34 10.28 9.36
CA LEU A 52 -7.12 9.61 8.93
C LEU A 52 -7.38 8.21 8.36
N MET A 53 -8.22 7.40 9.02
CA MET A 53 -8.61 6.07 8.51
C MET A 53 -9.33 6.14 7.15
N PRO A 54 -10.34 7.02 6.95
CA PRO A 54 -10.93 7.24 5.63
C PRO A 54 -9.93 7.71 4.58
N LEU A 55 -9.01 8.62 4.92
CA LEU A 55 -7.99 9.09 3.98
C LEU A 55 -7.07 7.95 3.54
N VAL A 56 -6.53 7.18 4.50
CA VAL A 56 -5.66 6.02 4.20
C VAL A 56 -6.42 5.02 3.34
N GLY A 57 -7.67 4.69 3.69
CA GLY A 57 -8.50 3.78 2.91
C GLY A 57 -8.74 4.26 1.47
N ALA A 58 -9.06 5.55 1.28
CA ALA A 58 -9.27 6.12 -0.04
C ALA A 58 -8.01 6.05 -0.90
N VAL A 59 -6.86 6.43 -0.33
CA VAL A 59 -5.58 6.45 -1.04
C VAL A 59 -5.10 5.03 -1.35
N GLU A 60 -5.29 4.06 -0.47
CA GLU A 60 -5.03 2.64 -0.75
C GLU A 60 -5.91 2.10 -1.87
N ALA A 61 -7.22 2.39 -1.84
CA ALA A 61 -8.16 1.93 -2.87
C ALA A 61 -7.83 2.54 -4.24
N ILE A 62 -7.68 3.87 -4.30
CA ILE A 62 -7.34 4.60 -5.51
C ILE A 62 -5.97 4.16 -6.01
N GLY A 63 -4.97 4.14 -5.13
CA GLY A 63 -3.61 3.70 -5.45
C GLY A 63 -3.57 2.28 -6.00
N GLY A 64 -4.30 1.36 -5.36
CA GLY A 64 -4.42 -0.04 -5.77
C GLY A 64 -5.01 -0.18 -7.18
N ILE A 65 -6.10 0.53 -7.46
CA ILE A 65 -6.73 0.57 -8.80
C ILE A 65 -5.74 1.13 -9.83
N LEU A 66 -5.08 2.25 -9.53
CA LEU A 66 -4.13 2.88 -10.43
C LEU A 66 -2.93 1.98 -10.73
N LEU A 67 -2.48 1.15 -9.78
CA LEU A 67 -1.35 0.24 -9.94
C LEU A 67 -1.63 -0.89 -10.94
N ILE A 68 -2.87 -1.36 -11.01
CA ILE A 68 -3.31 -2.47 -11.88
C ILE A 68 -3.12 -2.09 -13.36
N PHE A 69 -3.64 -0.93 -13.77
CA PHE A 69 -3.62 -0.50 -15.16
C PHE A 69 -2.24 0.01 -15.60
N LYS A 70 -1.70 -0.55 -16.69
CA LYS A 70 -0.36 -0.20 -17.21
C LYS A 70 -0.14 1.29 -17.45
N ARG A 71 -1.19 2.04 -17.84
CA ARG A 71 -1.11 3.48 -18.14
C ARG A 71 -0.91 4.30 -16.88
N THR A 72 -1.65 4.00 -15.81
CA THR A 72 -1.65 4.74 -14.53
C THR A 72 -0.72 4.16 -13.48
N ARG A 73 -0.11 3.01 -13.75
CA ARG A 73 0.73 2.26 -12.81
C ARG A 73 1.81 3.10 -12.12
N ALA A 74 2.47 3.96 -12.89
CA ALA A 74 3.51 4.84 -12.37
C ALA A 74 2.96 5.80 -11.30
N LEU A 75 1.75 6.33 -11.52
CA LEU A 75 1.06 7.18 -10.57
C LEU A 75 0.63 6.37 -9.33
N GLY A 76 0.03 5.19 -9.53
CA GLY A 76 -0.38 4.31 -8.44
C GLY A 76 0.77 3.96 -7.48
N ALA A 77 1.96 3.67 -8.01
CA ALA A 77 3.15 3.39 -7.20
C ALA A 77 3.55 4.57 -6.30
N ILE A 78 3.49 5.80 -6.81
CA ILE A 78 3.82 7.01 -6.04
C ILE A 78 2.74 7.33 -5.01
N VAL A 79 1.47 7.14 -5.36
CA VAL A 79 0.31 7.35 -4.46
C VAL A 79 0.37 6.40 -3.26
N ILE A 80 0.73 5.12 -3.48
CA ILE A 80 0.84 4.11 -2.42
C ILE A 80 2.11 4.30 -1.57
N LEU A 81 3.19 4.84 -2.14
CA LEU A 81 4.51 4.91 -1.50
C LEU A 81 4.51 5.46 -0.06
N PRO A 82 3.89 6.61 0.27
CA PRO A 82 3.89 7.12 1.65
C PRO A 82 3.16 6.20 2.63
N ILE A 83 2.09 5.53 2.19
CA ILE A 83 1.35 4.57 3.02
C ILE A 83 2.18 3.31 3.22
N LEU A 84 2.87 2.85 2.18
CA LEU A 84 3.75 1.69 2.27
C LEU A 84 4.91 1.92 3.26
N VAL A 85 5.44 3.14 3.33
CA VAL A 85 6.42 3.51 4.37
C VAL A 85 5.81 3.42 5.76
N GLY A 86 4.58 3.91 5.95
CA GLY A 86 3.84 3.75 7.21
C GLY A 86 3.67 2.28 7.59
N ILE A 87 3.22 1.43 6.66
CA ILE A 87 3.07 -0.01 6.85
C ILE A 87 4.41 -0.65 7.27
N LEU A 88 5.51 -0.29 6.60
CA LEU A 88 6.84 -0.78 6.95
C LEU A 88 7.22 -0.41 8.38
N LEU A 89 7.06 0.85 8.76
CA LEU A 89 7.39 1.32 10.10
C LEU A 89 6.53 0.64 11.18
N THR A 90 5.23 0.47 10.94
CA THR A 90 4.33 -0.29 11.82
C THR A 90 4.78 -1.73 11.99
N ASN A 91 5.18 -2.41 10.91
CA ASN A 91 5.65 -3.79 11.00
C ASN A 91 7.01 -3.89 11.70
N ILE A 92 7.94 -2.96 11.46
CA ILE A 92 9.24 -2.93 12.18
C ILE A 92 9.04 -2.73 13.69
N THR A 93 8.14 -1.84 14.08
CA THR A 93 8.03 -1.38 15.48
C THR A 93 7.01 -2.15 16.31
N MET A 94 5.99 -2.74 15.68
CA MET A 94 4.80 -3.26 16.37
C MET A 94 4.43 -4.69 15.98
N ALA A 95 4.66 -5.10 14.72
CA ALA A 95 4.28 -6.43 14.22
C ALA A 95 5.33 -7.03 13.25
N PRO A 96 6.51 -7.46 13.74
CA PRO A 96 7.60 -7.92 12.87
C PRO A 96 7.25 -9.16 12.03
N SER A 97 6.25 -9.93 12.45
CA SER A 97 5.76 -11.10 11.71
C SER A 97 5.23 -10.77 10.31
N GLY A 98 4.77 -9.53 10.06
CA GLY A 98 4.31 -9.10 8.74
C GLY A 98 5.41 -8.58 7.82
N LEU A 99 6.66 -8.40 8.31
CA LEU A 99 7.77 -7.88 7.51
C LEU A 99 8.03 -8.64 6.20
N PRO A 100 7.98 -9.98 6.13
CA PRO A 100 8.25 -10.69 4.88
C PRO A 100 7.33 -10.26 3.73
N ILE A 101 6.03 -10.10 4.02
CA ILE A 101 5.03 -9.68 3.02
C ILE A 101 5.25 -8.22 2.62
N VAL A 102 5.54 -7.35 3.60
CA VAL A 102 5.80 -5.93 3.33
C VAL A 102 7.03 -5.73 2.45
N LEU A 103 8.10 -6.49 2.70
CA LEU A 103 9.32 -6.43 1.89
C LEU A 103 9.06 -6.88 0.44
N ILE A 104 8.22 -7.91 0.24
CA ILE A 104 7.81 -8.32 -1.11
C ILE A 104 7.04 -7.18 -1.82
N ILE A 105 6.10 -6.53 -1.13
CA ILE A 105 5.34 -5.40 -1.69
C ILE A 105 6.29 -4.24 -2.04
N ILE A 106 7.25 -3.91 -1.16
CA ILE A 106 8.26 -2.89 -1.42
C ILE A 106 9.09 -3.23 -2.65
N ALA A 107 9.52 -4.49 -2.80
CA ALA A 107 10.27 -4.92 -3.97
C ALA A 107 9.44 -4.75 -5.26
N VAL A 108 8.15 -5.09 -5.25
CA VAL A 108 7.24 -4.90 -6.39
C VAL A 108 7.09 -3.42 -6.73
N ILE A 109 6.80 -2.55 -5.75
CA ILE A 109 6.62 -1.12 -5.97
C ILE A 109 7.93 -0.47 -6.46
N THR A 110 9.07 -0.88 -5.91
CA THR A 110 10.40 -0.41 -6.34
C THR A 110 10.68 -0.80 -7.78
N TRP A 111 10.38 -2.04 -8.16
CA TRP A 111 10.52 -2.47 -9.55
C TRP A 111 9.60 -1.66 -10.48
N VAL A 112 8.35 -1.39 -10.07
CA VAL A 112 7.45 -0.52 -10.84
C VAL A 112 8.04 0.88 -11.04
N ILE A 113 8.62 1.47 -9.99
CA ILE A 113 9.23 2.80 -10.05
C ILE A 113 10.43 2.81 -11.01
N ILE A 114 11.32 1.81 -10.91
CA ILE A 114 12.50 1.68 -11.78
C ILE A 114 12.07 1.54 -13.25
N GLU A 115 11.11 0.66 -13.54
CA GLU A 115 10.61 0.42 -14.91
C GLU A 115 9.96 1.68 -15.51
N ASN A 116 9.29 2.48 -14.67
CA ASN A 116 8.60 3.70 -15.09
C ASN A 116 9.42 4.97 -14.85
N TRP A 117 10.72 4.87 -14.58
CA TRP A 117 11.58 6.00 -14.19
C TRP A 117 11.47 7.19 -15.15
N HIS A 118 11.42 6.91 -16.45
CA HIS A 118 11.26 7.91 -17.51
C HIS A 118 10.02 8.79 -17.36
N LYS A 119 8.94 8.27 -16.75
CA LYS A 119 7.69 9.02 -16.51
C LYS A 119 7.79 9.99 -15.34
N TYR A 120 8.74 9.77 -14.43
CA TYR A 120 8.99 10.66 -13.30
C TYR A 120 10.01 11.75 -13.63
N LEU A 121 10.81 11.58 -14.70
CA LEU A 121 11.83 12.55 -15.11
C LEU A 121 11.30 13.98 -15.25
N PRO A 122 10.11 14.26 -15.83
CA PRO A 122 9.58 15.62 -15.92
C PRO A 122 9.30 16.28 -14.57
N MET A 123 9.15 15.50 -13.49
CA MET A 123 8.94 16.02 -12.14
C MET A 123 10.26 16.40 -11.44
N VAL A 124 11.39 15.87 -11.92
CA VAL A 124 12.72 15.98 -11.28
C VAL A 124 13.71 16.79 -12.13
N LYS A 125 13.68 16.61 -13.45
CA LYS A 125 14.48 17.38 -14.40
C LYS A 125 13.67 18.58 -14.89
N LYS A 126 14.18 19.78 -14.61
CA LYS A 126 13.81 21.01 -15.32
C LYS A 126 14.38 20.99 -16.73
#